data_AF-A2A299-F1
#
_entry.id   AF-A2A299-F1
#
_cell.length_a   1.000
_cell.length_b   1.000
_cell.length_c   1.000
_cell.angle_alpha   90.00
_cell.angle_beta   90.00
_cell.angle_gamma   90.00
#
_symmetry.space_group_name_H-M   'P 1'
#
loop_
_entity.id
_entity.type
_entity.pdbx_description
1 polymer ?
#
loop_
_entity_poly.entity_id
_entity_poly.type
_entity_poly.pdbx_seq_one_letter_code
_entity_poly.pdbx_strand_id
1 'polypeptide(L)'
;MAEELVLERCDLELETNGRDHHTADLCREKLVVRRGQPFWLTLHFEGRNYEASVDSLTFSVVTGPAPSQEAGTKARFPLRDAVEEGDWTATVVDQQDCTLSLQLTTPANAPIGLYRLSLEASTGYQGSSFVLGHFILLFNAWCPADAVYLDSEEERQEYVLTQQGFIYQGSAKFIKNIPWNFGQFEDGILDICLILLDVNPKFLKNAGRDCSRRSSPVYVGRVVSGMVNCNDDQGVLLGRWDNNYGDGVSPMSWIGSVDILRRWKNHGCQRVKYGQCWVF
;
A
#
# COMPACT_ATOMS: atom_id res chain seq x y z
N MET A 1 6.06 -12.02 -41.04
CA MET A 1 6.42 -10.95 -40.10
C MET A 1 5.71 -11.28 -38.80
N ALA A 2 6.40 -11.23 -37.66
CA ALA A 2 5.74 -11.49 -36.38
C ALA A 2 4.75 -10.35 -36.10
N GLU A 3 3.49 -10.69 -35.86
CA GLU A 3 2.43 -9.74 -35.48
C GLU A 3 2.59 -9.35 -34.01
N GLU A 4 2.10 -8.19 -33.56
CA GLU A 4 2.22 -7.76 -32.16
C GLU A 4 1.49 -8.70 -31.18
N LEU A 5 1.98 -8.76 -29.93
CA LEU A 5 1.25 -9.41 -28.85
C LEU A 5 -0.04 -8.64 -28.53
N VAL A 6 -1.15 -9.36 -28.42
CA VAL A 6 -2.45 -8.80 -28.00
C VAL A 6 -2.77 -9.34 -26.62
N LEU A 7 -2.75 -8.48 -25.60
CA LEU A 7 -3.09 -8.86 -24.25
C LEU A 7 -4.62 -9.00 -24.12
N GLU A 8 -5.09 -10.20 -23.80
CA GLU A 8 -6.51 -10.48 -23.52
C GLU A 8 -6.88 -10.02 -22.09
N ARG A 9 -6.11 -10.48 -21.10
CA ARG A 9 -6.28 -10.11 -19.69
C ARG A 9 -5.00 -10.30 -18.89
N CYS A 10 -4.96 -9.67 -17.72
CA CYS A 10 -3.93 -9.86 -16.70
C CYS A 10 -4.60 -10.40 -15.44
N ASP A 11 -4.18 -11.57 -14.99
CA ASP A 11 -4.55 -12.09 -13.67
C ASP A 11 -3.63 -11.49 -12.61
N LEU A 12 -4.25 -10.96 -11.55
CA LEU A 12 -3.55 -10.32 -10.44
C LEU A 12 -3.19 -11.32 -9.33
N GLU A 13 -3.57 -12.60 -9.47
CA GLU A 13 -3.18 -13.68 -8.56
C GLU A 13 -3.48 -13.34 -7.08
N LEU A 14 -4.68 -12.78 -6.83
CA LEU A 14 -5.00 -12.12 -5.56
C LEU A 14 -4.91 -13.04 -4.35
N GLU A 15 -5.31 -14.31 -4.50
CA GLU A 15 -5.32 -15.29 -3.40
C GLU A 15 -3.89 -15.66 -2.97
N THR A 16 -3.03 -16.00 -3.94
CA THR A 16 -1.63 -16.39 -3.69
C THR A 16 -0.83 -15.18 -3.19
N ASN A 17 -0.93 -14.05 -3.88
CA ASN A 17 -0.29 -12.80 -3.46
C ASN A 17 -0.76 -12.37 -2.07
N GLY A 18 -2.07 -12.39 -1.80
CA GLY A 18 -2.62 -12.00 -0.51
C GLY A 18 -2.13 -12.88 0.64
N ARG A 19 -2.08 -14.20 0.44
CA ARG A 19 -1.55 -15.14 1.43
C ARG A 19 -0.07 -14.87 1.69
N ASP A 20 0.74 -14.82 0.63
CA ASP A 20 2.19 -14.84 0.77
C ASP A 20 2.72 -13.47 1.24
N HIS A 21 2.02 -12.37 0.91
CA HIS A 21 2.33 -11.03 1.42
C HIS A 21 1.66 -10.68 2.75
N HIS A 22 0.92 -11.59 3.39
CA HIS A 22 0.20 -11.30 4.64
C HIS A 22 -0.75 -10.09 4.47
N THR A 23 -1.50 -10.09 3.37
CA THR A 23 -2.44 -9.05 2.92
C THR A 23 -3.77 -9.64 2.44
N ALA A 24 -4.07 -10.91 2.75
CA ALA A 24 -5.26 -11.62 2.28
C ALA A 24 -6.58 -10.87 2.51
N ASP A 25 -6.76 -10.28 3.71
CA ASP A 25 -7.95 -9.48 4.04
C ASP A 25 -8.10 -8.21 3.17
N LEU A 26 -6.98 -7.69 2.65
CA LEU A 26 -6.93 -6.52 1.77
C LEU A 26 -7.05 -6.90 0.28
N CYS A 27 -6.80 -8.17 -0.07
CA CYS A 27 -6.73 -8.67 -1.44
C CYS A 27 -8.06 -9.23 -1.98
N ARG A 28 -9.21 -8.80 -1.44
CA ARG A 28 -10.52 -9.30 -1.90
C ARG A 28 -10.87 -8.87 -3.33
N GLU A 29 -10.49 -7.64 -3.70
CA GLU A 29 -10.84 -7.04 -5.00
C GLU A 29 -9.67 -6.29 -5.67
N LYS A 30 -8.63 -5.94 -4.89
CA LYS A 30 -7.48 -5.15 -5.35
C LYS A 30 -6.20 -5.88 -4.97
N LEU A 31 -5.16 -5.77 -5.78
CA LEU A 31 -3.85 -6.32 -5.43
C LEU A 31 -3.18 -5.44 -4.38
N VAL A 32 -2.88 -6.01 -3.21
CA VAL A 32 -2.12 -5.36 -2.13
C VAL A 32 -0.94 -6.24 -1.78
N VAL A 33 0.27 -5.71 -1.94
CA VAL A 33 1.52 -6.43 -1.74
C VAL A 33 2.47 -5.62 -0.87
N ARG A 34 3.51 -6.26 -0.36
CA ARG A 34 4.54 -5.65 0.49
C ARG A 34 5.86 -5.58 -0.26
N ARG A 35 6.57 -4.46 -0.11
CA ARG A 35 7.82 -4.19 -0.84
C ARG A 35 8.94 -5.18 -0.49
N GLY A 36 9.92 -5.33 -1.38
CA GLY A 36 11.08 -6.20 -1.14
C GLY A 36 10.77 -7.70 -1.15
N GLN A 37 9.59 -8.09 -1.64
CA GLN A 37 9.14 -9.48 -1.74
C GLN A 37 8.54 -9.72 -3.14
N PRO A 38 8.79 -10.88 -3.76
CA PRO A 38 8.21 -11.22 -5.05
C PRO A 38 6.70 -11.41 -4.97
N PHE A 39 5.99 -10.96 -6.01
CA PHE A 39 4.57 -11.19 -6.25
C PHE A 39 4.35 -11.66 -7.70
N TRP A 40 3.20 -12.29 -7.95
CA TRP A 40 2.92 -12.96 -9.22
C TRP A 40 1.86 -12.24 -10.04
N LEU A 41 2.01 -12.33 -11.36
CA LEU A 41 1.01 -11.91 -12.34
C LEU A 41 0.97 -12.94 -13.47
N THR A 42 -0.22 -13.22 -14.00
CA THR A 42 -0.35 -14.13 -15.14
C THR A 42 -0.94 -13.36 -16.32
N LEU A 43 -0.15 -13.22 -17.39
CA LEU A 43 -0.61 -12.58 -18.62
C LEU A 43 -1.25 -13.62 -19.53
N HIS A 44 -2.41 -13.27 -20.10
CA HIS A 44 -3.11 -14.05 -21.11
C HIS A 44 -3.06 -13.29 -22.43
N PHE A 45 -2.51 -13.93 -23.46
CA PHE A 45 -2.42 -13.34 -24.79
C PHE A 45 -3.44 -13.99 -25.73
N GLU A 46 -4.08 -13.17 -26.56
CA GLU A 46 -4.96 -13.63 -27.63
C GLU A 46 -4.10 -14.04 -28.85
N GLY A 47 -4.31 -15.25 -29.36
CA GLY A 47 -3.57 -15.76 -30.51
C GLY A 47 -2.22 -16.36 -30.14
N ARG A 48 -1.12 -15.62 -30.36
CA ARG A 48 0.24 -16.11 -30.09
C ARG A 48 0.72 -15.69 -28.69
N ASN A 49 1.52 -16.54 -28.06
CA ASN A 49 2.15 -16.23 -26.77
C ASN A 49 3.49 -15.49 -26.97
N TYR A 50 4.07 -15.04 -25.86
CA TYR A 50 5.37 -14.39 -25.78
C TYR A 50 6.50 -15.30 -26.27
N GLU A 51 7.33 -14.78 -27.16
CA GLU A 51 8.55 -15.43 -27.62
C GLU A 51 9.76 -14.56 -27.32
N ALA A 52 10.62 -14.96 -26.38
CA ALA A 52 11.75 -14.14 -25.91
C ALA A 52 12.77 -13.76 -27.00
N SER A 53 12.83 -14.50 -28.11
CA SER A 53 13.69 -14.20 -29.26
C SER A 53 13.11 -13.16 -30.21
N VAL A 54 11.81 -12.87 -30.09
CA VAL A 54 11.03 -12.02 -31.02
C VAL A 54 10.47 -10.79 -30.31
N ASP A 55 10.01 -10.96 -29.07
CA ASP A 55 9.30 -9.97 -28.28
C ASP A 55 10.17 -9.39 -27.17
N SER A 56 10.05 -8.09 -26.97
CA SER A 56 10.61 -7.38 -25.83
C SER A 56 9.48 -6.79 -24.98
N LEU A 57 9.36 -7.29 -23.75
CA LEU A 57 8.39 -6.80 -22.77
C LEU A 57 9.10 -5.87 -21.77
N THR A 58 8.55 -4.68 -21.56
CA THR A 58 9.05 -3.70 -20.59
C THR A 58 7.92 -3.20 -19.70
N PHE A 59 8.10 -3.33 -18.39
CA PHE A 59 7.15 -2.83 -17.41
C PHE A 59 7.47 -1.37 -17.05
N SER A 60 6.43 -0.60 -16.76
CA SER A 60 6.55 0.70 -16.11
C SER A 60 5.58 0.80 -14.95
N VAL A 61 6.08 1.27 -13.81
CA VAL A 61 5.29 1.54 -12.61
C VAL A 61 5.43 3.01 -12.23
N VAL A 62 4.33 3.61 -11.80
CA VAL A 62 4.29 5.00 -11.31
C VAL A 62 3.41 5.11 -10.06
N THR A 63 3.83 5.95 -9.11
CA THR A 63 3.02 6.34 -7.95
C THR A 63 3.03 7.86 -7.75
N GLY A 64 1.93 8.40 -7.21
CA GLY A 64 1.76 9.83 -6.95
C GLY A 64 1.48 10.69 -8.20
N PRO A 65 1.19 11.99 -8.02
CA PRO A 65 0.79 12.88 -9.11
C PRO A 65 1.97 13.41 -9.95
N ALA A 66 3.21 13.33 -9.45
CA ALA A 66 4.41 13.82 -10.12
C ALA A 66 5.52 12.74 -10.09
N PRO A 67 5.34 11.62 -10.83
CA PRO A 67 6.26 10.49 -10.78
C PRO A 67 7.56 10.78 -11.54
N SER A 68 8.71 10.44 -10.94
CA SER A 68 10.02 10.51 -11.59
C SER A 68 10.94 9.37 -11.15
N GLN A 69 11.90 9.01 -12.01
CA GLN A 69 12.85 7.93 -11.72
C GLN A 69 13.81 8.33 -10.59
N GLU A 70 14.34 9.56 -10.64
CA GLU A 70 15.22 10.12 -9.60
C GLU A 70 14.55 10.13 -8.21
N ALA A 71 13.25 10.37 -8.15
CA ALA A 71 12.49 10.37 -6.91
C ALA A 71 12.09 8.96 -6.43
N GLY A 72 12.37 7.91 -7.21
CA GLY A 72 11.96 6.53 -6.92
C GLY A 72 10.45 6.27 -7.08
N THR A 73 9.69 7.23 -7.61
CA THR A 73 8.23 7.14 -7.81
C THR A 73 7.83 6.71 -9.22
N LYS A 74 8.82 6.49 -10.09
CA LYS A 74 8.68 5.85 -11.41
C LYS A 74 9.80 4.82 -11.59
N ALA A 75 9.46 3.63 -12.06
CA ALA A 75 10.46 2.67 -12.52
C ALA A 75 10.08 2.11 -13.89
N ARG A 76 11.09 1.69 -14.65
CA ARG A 76 10.94 1.02 -15.94
C ARG A 76 11.96 -0.11 -15.98
N PHE A 77 11.50 -1.33 -16.20
CA PHE A 77 12.34 -2.53 -16.12
C PHE A 77 11.89 -3.58 -17.15
N PRO A 78 12.83 -4.21 -17.86
CA PRO A 78 12.51 -5.23 -18.85
C PRO A 78 12.14 -6.55 -18.18
N LEU A 79 11.41 -7.40 -18.91
CA LEU A 79 11.31 -8.82 -18.62
C LEU A 79 12.65 -9.49 -18.98
N ARG A 80 13.33 -10.09 -18.01
CA ARG A 80 14.63 -10.77 -18.20
C ARG A 80 14.82 -11.89 -17.19
N ASP A 81 15.64 -12.88 -17.48
CA ASP A 81 15.93 -13.97 -16.53
C ASP A 81 16.84 -13.54 -15.37
N ALA A 82 17.64 -12.49 -15.60
CA ALA A 82 18.57 -11.98 -14.60
C ALA A 82 17.84 -11.10 -13.55
N VAL A 83 17.78 -11.60 -12.31
CA VAL A 83 17.31 -10.84 -11.15
C VAL A 83 18.47 -10.07 -10.56
N GLU A 84 18.36 -8.76 -10.56
CA GLU A 84 19.27 -7.87 -9.83
C GLU A 84 18.67 -7.64 -8.44
N GLU A 85 19.37 -8.07 -7.39
CA GLU A 85 18.86 -7.97 -6.02
C GLU A 85 18.66 -6.50 -5.62
N GLY A 86 17.48 -6.20 -5.06
CA GLY A 86 17.15 -4.86 -4.58
C GLY A 86 16.56 -3.92 -5.62
N ASP A 87 16.44 -4.33 -6.88
CA ASP A 87 15.86 -3.53 -7.96
C ASP A 87 14.43 -3.95 -8.34
N TRP A 88 13.76 -3.10 -9.11
CA TRP A 88 12.53 -3.48 -9.79
C TRP A 88 12.85 -4.50 -10.88
N THR A 89 12.30 -5.70 -10.77
CA THR A 89 12.55 -6.80 -11.71
C THR A 89 11.27 -7.52 -12.11
N ALA A 90 11.28 -8.10 -13.30
CA ALA A 90 10.27 -9.03 -13.79
C ALA A 90 10.97 -10.21 -14.46
N THR A 91 10.58 -11.42 -14.10
CA THR A 91 11.10 -12.67 -14.69
C THR A 91 9.97 -13.60 -15.07
N VAL A 92 10.19 -14.47 -16.05
CA VAL A 92 9.26 -15.56 -16.36
C VAL A 92 9.48 -16.70 -15.37
N VAL A 93 8.40 -17.23 -14.80
CA VAL A 93 8.45 -18.40 -13.90
C VAL A 93 7.77 -19.62 -14.47
N ASP A 94 6.74 -19.43 -15.30
CA ASP A 94 6.08 -20.50 -16.03
C ASP A 94 5.52 -19.94 -17.35
N GLN A 95 5.46 -20.79 -18.36
CA GLN A 95 4.88 -20.46 -19.66
C GLN A 95 4.13 -21.68 -20.19
N GLN A 96 2.83 -21.50 -20.46
CA GLN A 96 1.95 -22.50 -21.08
C GLN A 96 1.56 -22.03 -22.48
N ASP A 97 0.63 -22.73 -23.14
CA ASP A 97 0.23 -22.41 -24.54
C ASP A 97 -0.17 -20.94 -24.73
N CYS A 98 -1.05 -20.39 -23.89
CA CYS A 98 -1.56 -19.00 -24.03
C CYS A 98 -1.27 -18.11 -22.81
N THR A 99 -0.50 -18.61 -21.83
CA THR A 99 -0.26 -17.89 -20.57
C THR A 99 1.21 -17.69 -20.31
N LEU A 100 1.53 -16.56 -19.68
CA LEU A 100 2.87 -16.21 -19.24
C LEU A 100 2.80 -15.79 -17.77
N SER A 101 3.29 -16.67 -16.89
CA SER A 101 3.34 -16.43 -15.46
C SER A 101 4.64 -15.72 -15.11
N LEU A 102 4.49 -14.58 -14.44
CA LEU A 102 5.56 -13.65 -14.15
C LEU A 102 5.76 -13.51 -12.65
N GLN A 103 7.01 -13.35 -12.24
CA GLN A 103 7.36 -12.93 -10.90
C GLN A 103 7.94 -11.52 -10.97
N LEU A 104 7.32 -10.59 -10.26
CA LEU A 104 7.78 -9.22 -10.12
C LEU A 104 8.31 -9.01 -8.71
N THR A 105 9.43 -8.28 -8.58
CA THR A 105 9.97 -7.90 -7.28
C THR A 105 10.19 -6.39 -7.22
N THR A 106 9.93 -5.79 -6.07
CA THR A 106 10.19 -4.37 -5.83
C THR A 106 11.42 -4.19 -4.93
N PRO A 107 12.11 -3.05 -4.99
CA PRO A 107 13.08 -2.67 -3.98
C PRO A 107 12.45 -2.66 -2.57
N ALA A 108 13.20 -3.10 -1.56
CA ALA A 108 12.75 -3.08 -0.16
C ALA A 108 12.63 -1.66 0.43
N ASN A 109 13.13 -0.65 -0.27
CA ASN A 109 13.03 0.77 0.08
C ASN A 109 12.09 1.55 -0.85
N ALA A 110 11.34 0.88 -1.74
CA ALA A 110 10.40 1.55 -2.64
C ALA A 110 9.37 2.38 -1.85
N PRO A 111 8.93 3.55 -2.38
CA PRO A 111 7.84 4.29 -1.79
C PRO A 111 6.57 3.45 -1.62
N ILE A 112 5.91 3.54 -0.47
CA ILE A 112 4.60 2.91 -0.30
C ILE A 112 3.49 3.74 -0.95
N GLY A 113 2.40 3.09 -1.36
CA GLY A 113 1.23 3.75 -1.92
C GLY A 113 0.61 2.99 -3.09
N LEU A 114 -0.34 3.65 -3.77
CA LEU A 114 -0.98 3.12 -4.98
C LEU A 114 -0.06 3.30 -6.18
N TYR A 115 0.19 2.20 -6.89
CA TYR A 115 0.93 2.17 -8.15
C TYR A 115 0.01 1.83 -9.33
N ARG A 116 0.28 2.46 -10.47
CA ARG A 116 -0.23 2.02 -11.77
C ARG A 116 0.85 1.20 -12.46
N LEU A 117 0.50 0.00 -12.90
CA LEU A 117 1.36 -0.90 -13.68
C LEU A 117 0.98 -0.83 -15.16
N SER A 118 1.98 -0.68 -16.02
CA SER A 118 1.82 -0.66 -17.47
C SER A 118 2.86 -1.55 -18.12
N LEU A 119 2.49 -2.15 -19.25
CA LEU A 119 3.32 -3.03 -20.05
C LEU A 119 3.50 -2.41 -21.43
N GLU A 120 4.73 -2.35 -21.89
CA GLU A 120 5.06 -2.08 -23.28
C GLU A 120 5.57 -3.37 -23.92
N ALA A 121 4.93 -3.79 -25.00
CA ALA A 121 5.32 -4.95 -25.79
C ALA A 121 5.84 -4.48 -27.15
N SER A 122 7.06 -4.86 -27.50
CA SER A 122 7.68 -4.56 -28.79
C SER A 122 7.95 -5.85 -29.54
N THR A 123 7.44 -5.95 -30.76
CA THR A 123 7.65 -7.09 -31.67
C THR A 123 8.33 -6.56 -32.94
N GLY A 124 9.65 -6.75 -33.05
CA GLY A 124 10.43 -6.17 -34.14
C GLY A 124 10.40 -4.63 -34.15
N TYR A 125 9.76 -4.03 -35.15
CA TYR A 125 9.67 -2.56 -35.32
C TYR A 125 8.36 -1.94 -34.81
N GLN A 126 7.43 -2.76 -34.33
CA GLN A 126 6.14 -2.32 -33.80
C GLN A 126 6.14 -2.42 -32.27
N GLY A 127 5.38 -1.54 -31.62
CA GLY A 127 5.28 -1.48 -30.18
C GLY A 127 3.91 -0.99 -29.72
N SER A 128 3.38 -1.66 -28.71
CA SER A 128 2.10 -1.38 -28.08
C SER A 128 2.26 -1.18 -26.57
N SER A 129 1.35 -0.42 -25.96
CA SER A 129 1.37 -0.12 -24.52
C SER A 129 0.00 -0.33 -23.91
N PHE A 130 -0.03 -1.03 -22.77
CA PHE A 130 -1.24 -1.44 -22.08
C PHE A 130 -1.14 -1.07 -20.60
N VAL A 131 -2.26 -0.67 -19.99
CA VAL A 131 -2.37 -0.60 -18.53
C VAL A 131 -2.80 -1.96 -18.02
N LEU A 132 -1.93 -2.64 -17.27
CA LEU A 132 -2.23 -3.95 -16.70
C LEU A 132 -3.16 -3.88 -15.50
N GLY A 133 -3.06 -2.79 -14.73
CA GLY A 133 -3.86 -2.58 -13.54
C GLY A 133 -3.17 -1.70 -12.52
N HIS A 134 -3.59 -1.86 -11.27
CA HIS A 134 -3.06 -1.14 -10.12
C HIS A 134 -2.78 -2.10 -8.98
N PHE A 135 -1.79 -1.75 -8.16
CA PHE A 135 -1.52 -2.45 -6.90
C PHE A 135 -1.15 -1.45 -5.82
N ILE A 136 -1.43 -1.79 -4.56
CA ILE A 136 -0.97 -1.01 -3.42
C ILE A 136 0.28 -1.68 -2.87
N LEU A 137 1.36 -0.90 -2.73
CA LEU A 137 2.61 -1.35 -2.14
C LEU A 137 2.70 -0.86 -0.69
N LEU A 138 2.91 -1.78 0.25
CA LEU A 138 3.05 -1.50 1.69
C LEU A 138 4.46 -1.80 2.20
N PHE A 139 4.74 -1.34 3.42
CA PHE A 139 5.92 -1.74 4.18
C PHE A 139 5.91 -3.25 4.47
N ASN A 140 7.10 -3.85 4.58
CA ASN A 140 7.27 -5.29 4.77
C ASN A 140 8.07 -5.66 6.02
N ALA A 141 7.38 -5.99 7.10
CA ALA A 141 8.02 -6.47 8.32
C ALA A 141 8.65 -7.86 8.18
N TRP A 142 8.31 -8.63 7.13
CA TRP A 142 8.86 -9.96 6.84
C TRP A 142 10.11 -9.91 5.95
N CYS A 143 10.44 -8.76 5.35
CA CYS A 143 11.61 -8.61 4.48
C CYS A 143 12.82 -8.12 5.28
N PRO A 144 13.92 -8.91 5.39
CA PRO A 144 15.11 -8.50 6.15
C PRO A 144 15.79 -7.22 5.66
N ALA A 145 15.58 -6.86 4.39
CA ALA A 145 16.12 -5.65 3.79
C ALA A 145 15.24 -4.40 4.01
N ASP A 146 14.02 -4.56 4.56
CA ASP A 146 13.13 -3.46 4.85
C ASP A 146 13.49 -2.80 6.20
N ALA A 147 13.41 -1.47 6.25
CA ALA A 147 13.62 -0.69 7.46
C ALA A 147 12.63 -1.00 8.60
N VAL A 148 11.50 -1.66 8.33
CA VAL A 148 10.52 -2.08 9.35
C VAL A 148 10.60 -3.57 9.71
N TYR A 149 11.67 -4.25 9.30
CA TYR A 149 11.86 -5.68 9.59
C TYR A 149 11.75 -5.98 11.08
N LEU A 150 11.04 -7.06 11.39
CA LEU A 150 10.99 -7.68 12.71
C LEU A 150 11.38 -9.15 12.57
N ASP A 151 12.37 -9.59 13.35
CA ASP A 151 12.86 -10.97 13.30
C ASP A 151 11.88 -11.99 13.90
N SER A 152 11.07 -11.54 14.85
CA SER A 152 10.10 -12.36 15.56
C SER A 152 8.78 -12.48 14.80
N GLU A 153 8.31 -13.71 14.56
CA GLU A 153 6.98 -13.96 13.96
C GLU A 153 5.85 -13.54 14.90
N GLU A 154 5.95 -13.82 16.20
CA GLU A 154 4.94 -13.43 17.18
C GLU A 154 4.76 -11.90 17.24
N GLU A 155 5.85 -11.13 17.16
CA GLU A 155 5.77 -9.67 17.13
C GLU A 155 5.17 -9.14 15.82
N ARG A 156 5.44 -9.80 14.68
CA ARG A 156 4.80 -9.44 13.40
C ARG A 156 3.31 -9.71 13.44
N GLN A 157 2.89 -10.83 14.02
CA GLN A 157 1.48 -11.13 14.24
C GLN A 157 0.82 -10.08 15.15
N GLU A 158 1.43 -9.74 16.29
CA GLU A 158 0.87 -8.78 17.25
C GLU A 158 0.85 -7.34 16.71
N TYR A 159 1.98 -6.83 16.19
CA TYR A 159 2.14 -5.42 15.87
C TYR A 159 1.69 -5.03 14.46
N VAL A 160 1.44 -6.00 13.58
CA VAL A 160 1.02 -5.73 12.19
C VAL A 160 -0.34 -6.33 11.86
N LEU A 161 -0.56 -7.61 12.18
CA LEU A 161 -1.76 -8.34 11.70
C LEU A 161 -2.91 -8.34 12.69
N THR A 162 -2.63 -8.31 13.99
CA THR A 162 -3.66 -8.35 15.02
C THR A 162 -4.51 -7.08 14.99
N GLN A 163 -5.83 -7.24 14.85
CA GLN A 163 -6.76 -6.12 14.61
C GLN A 163 -7.50 -5.64 15.86
N GLN A 164 -7.32 -6.32 16.99
CA GLN A 164 -7.89 -5.95 18.27
C GLN A 164 -6.83 -6.02 19.36
N GLY A 165 -6.87 -5.08 20.30
CA GLY A 165 -5.92 -5.07 21.40
C GLY A 165 -6.50 -4.41 22.64
N PHE A 166 -5.61 -4.06 23.56
CA PHE A 166 -5.96 -3.35 24.78
C PHE A 166 -5.27 -2.00 24.87
N ILE A 167 -6.02 -1.02 25.35
CA ILE A 167 -5.52 0.28 25.77
C ILE A 167 -5.65 0.36 27.28
N TYR A 168 -4.52 0.55 27.96
CA TYR A 168 -4.50 0.69 29.40
C TYR A 168 -4.93 2.09 29.84
N GLN A 169 -5.91 2.15 30.73
CA GLN A 169 -6.44 3.39 31.31
C GLN A 169 -6.54 3.29 32.84
N GLY A 170 -7.18 4.26 33.48
CA GLY A 170 -7.38 4.30 34.92
C GLY A 170 -6.21 4.97 35.63
N SER A 171 -5.65 4.31 36.63
CA SER A 171 -4.52 4.84 37.40
C SER A 171 -3.49 3.75 37.67
N ALA A 172 -2.29 4.12 38.10
CA ALA A 172 -1.24 3.15 38.45
C ALA A 172 -1.68 2.10 39.48
N LYS A 173 -2.64 2.43 40.36
CA LYS A 173 -3.19 1.51 41.37
C LYS A 173 -4.39 0.69 40.88
N PHE A 174 -5.07 1.18 39.86
CA PHE A 174 -6.29 0.60 39.32
C PHE A 174 -6.24 0.69 37.80
N ILE A 175 -5.41 -0.16 37.22
CA ILE A 175 -5.22 -0.27 35.77
C ILE A 175 -6.48 -0.90 35.18
N LYS A 176 -7.00 -0.29 34.13
CA LYS A 176 -8.13 -0.79 33.35
C LYS A 176 -7.65 -1.19 31.97
N ASN A 177 -8.09 -2.34 31.49
CA ASN A 177 -7.75 -2.85 30.17
C ASN A 177 -8.97 -2.63 29.28
N ILE A 178 -8.93 -1.59 28.44
CA ILE A 178 -10.05 -1.26 27.58
C ILE A 178 -9.81 -1.93 26.22
N PRO A 179 -10.67 -2.88 25.80
CA PRO A 179 -10.53 -3.50 24.49
C PRO A 179 -10.74 -2.45 23.39
N TRP A 180 -9.96 -2.54 22.32
CA TRP A 180 -10.01 -1.61 21.20
C TRP A 180 -9.93 -2.35 19.89
N ASN A 181 -10.85 -2.04 18.97
CA ASN A 181 -10.82 -2.53 17.60
C ASN A 181 -9.99 -1.58 16.72
N PHE A 182 -8.75 -1.95 16.39
CA PHE A 182 -7.94 -1.22 15.41
C PHE A 182 -8.56 -1.34 14.01
N GLY A 183 -8.92 -2.57 13.60
CA GLY A 183 -9.65 -2.84 12.36
C GLY A 183 -8.94 -2.37 11.09
N GLN A 184 -7.61 -2.48 11.04
CA GLN A 184 -6.79 -1.95 9.95
C GLN A 184 -7.06 -2.59 8.56
N PHE A 185 -7.66 -3.78 8.53
CA PHE A 185 -8.02 -4.49 7.29
C PHE A 185 -9.54 -4.48 7.01
N GLU A 186 -10.31 -3.73 7.79
CA GLU A 186 -11.72 -3.49 7.52
C GLU A 186 -11.90 -2.73 6.20
N ASP A 187 -13.03 -2.97 5.53
CA ASP A 187 -13.29 -2.43 4.21
C ASP A 187 -13.19 -0.89 4.19
N GLY A 188 -12.46 -0.39 3.18
CA GLY A 188 -12.18 1.02 2.94
C GLY A 188 -11.16 1.67 3.88
N ILE A 189 -10.67 1.01 4.94
CA ILE A 189 -9.71 1.61 5.89
C ILE A 189 -8.37 1.90 5.23
N LEU A 190 -7.83 0.96 4.43
CA LEU A 190 -6.59 1.19 3.69
C LEU A 190 -6.68 2.40 2.74
N ASP A 191 -7.78 2.52 2.01
CA ASP A 191 -8.02 3.66 1.12
C ASP A 191 -8.07 4.98 1.91
N ILE A 192 -8.70 5.00 3.09
CA ILE A 192 -8.72 6.17 3.99
C ILE A 192 -7.31 6.54 4.44
N CYS A 193 -6.49 5.56 4.82
CA CYS A 193 -5.10 5.79 5.22
C CYS A 193 -4.26 6.38 4.09
N LEU A 194 -4.48 5.96 2.84
CA LEU A 194 -3.81 6.56 1.67
C LEU A 194 -4.29 7.99 1.43
N ILE A 195 -5.60 8.27 1.55
CA ILE A 195 -6.16 9.64 1.47
C ILE A 195 -5.52 10.54 2.54
N LEU A 196 -5.35 10.06 3.77
CA LEU A 196 -4.70 10.80 4.85
C LEU A 196 -3.29 11.27 4.45
N LEU A 197 -2.52 10.43 3.76
CA LEU A 197 -1.20 10.81 3.24
C LEU A 197 -1.31 11.86 2.11
N ASP A 198 -2.35 11.82 1.29
CA ASP A 198 -2.52 12.74 0.16
C ASP A 198 -3.13 14.09 0.55
N VAL A 199 -3.69 14.22 1.76
CA VAL A 199 -4.22 15.51 2.27
C VAL A 199 -3.30 16.17 3.30
N ASN A 200 -2.14 15.57 3.58
CA ASN A 200 -1.19 16.13 4.55
C ASN A 200 -0.51 17.42 4.03
N PRO A 201 -0.16 18.39 4.89
CA PRO A 201 0.40 19.67 4.46
C PRO A 201 1.68 19.57 3.63
N LYS A 202 2.52 18.54 3.85
CA LYS A 202 3.75 18.34 3.08
C LYS A 202 3.44 17.88 1.66
N PHE A 203 2.39 17.08 1.46
CA PHE A 203 1.90 16.74 0.14
C PHE A 203 1.35 17.98 -0.59
N LEU A 204 0.52 18.78 0.09
CA LEU A 204 -0.01 20.02 -0.49
C LEU A 204 1.10 21.01 -0.88
N LYS A 205 2.20 21.04 -0.11
CA LYS A 205 3.37 21.87 -0.40
C LYS A 205 4.19 21.34 -1.58
N ASN A 206 4.44 20.03 -1.64
CA ASN A 206 5.18 19.38 -2.72
C ASN A 206 4.85 17.88 -2.79
N ALA A 207 3.85 17.54 -3.61
CA ALA A 207 3.32 16.18 -3.70
C ALA A 207 4.35 15.17 -4.22
N GLY A 208 5.15 15.53 -5.25
CA GLY A 208 6.18 14.63 -5.80
C GLY A 208 7.23 14.25 -4.75
N ARG A 209 7.70 15.24 -3.97
CA ARG A 209 8.65 15.00 -2.87
C ARG A 209 8.01 14.25 -1.71
N ASP A 210 6.75 14.53 -1.37
CA ASP A 210 6.03 13.79 -0.34
C ASP A 210 5.95 12.30 -0.69
N CYS A 211 5.47 11.97 -1.90
CA CYS A 211 5.39 10.59 -2.39
C CYS A 211 6.75 9.89 -2.37
N SER A 212 7.82 10.55 -2.83
CA SER A 212 9.18 10.00 -2.77
C SER A 212 9.61 9.64 -1.33
N ARG A 213 9.27 10.48 -0.36
CA ARG A 213 9.62 10.27 1.05
C ARG A 213 8.78 9.19 1.74
N ARG A 214 7.72 8.68 1.09
CA ARG A 214 6.94 7.53 1.59
C ARG A 214 7.73 6.22 1.57
N SER A 215 8.95 6.22 1.02
CA SER A 215 9.94 5.15 1.21
C SER A 215 10.40 4.99 2.67
N SER A 216 10.30 6.04 3.48
CA SER A 216 10.82 6.06 4.86
C SER A 216 9.71 5.85 5.89
N PRO A 217 9.77 4.81 6.74
CA PRO A 217 8.80 4.63 7.82
C PRO A 217 8.88 5.76 8.86
N VAL A 218 10.06 6.38 9.05
CA VAL A 218 10.22 7.57 9.90
C VAL A 218 9.42 8.75 9.37
N TYR A 219 9.42 8.96 8.05
CA TYR A 219 8.65 10.02 7.43
C TYR A 219 7.14 9.76 7.55
N VAL A 220 6.71 8.56 7.18
CA VAL A 220 5.29 8.16 7.21
C VAL A 220 4.76 8.21 8.64
N GLY A 221 5.47 7.65 9.62
CA GLY A 221 5.09 7.70 11.03
C GLY A 221 4.95 9.14 11.54
N ARG A 222 5.85 10.05 11.15
CA ARG A 222 5.74 11.48 11.52
C ARG A 222 4.54 12.15 10.85
N VAL A 223 4.24 11.83 9.59
CA VAL A 223 3.06 12.37 8.89
C VAL A 223 1.79 11.86 9.54
N VAL A 224 1.68 10.55 9.78
CA VAL A 224 0.49 9.94 10.41
C VAL A 224 0.29 10.52 11.80
N SER A 225 1.29 10.50 12.68
CA SER A 225 1.18 11.07 14.03
C SER A 225 0.78 12.55 14.03
N GLY A 226 1.30 13.33 13.08
CA GLY A 226 0.90 14.73 12.87
C GLY A 226 -0.55 14.86 12.40
N MET A 227 -0.98 14.03 11.46
CA MET A 227 -2.33 14.05 10.89
C MET A 227 -3.41 13.47 11.81
N VAL A 228 -3.08 12.62 12.79
CA VAL A 228 -4.10 12.22 13.77
C VAL A 228 -4.41 13.37 14.73
N ASN A 229 -3.39 14.16 15.10
CA ASN A 229 -3.50 15.29 16.02
C ASN A 229 -3.83 16.63 15.32
N CYS A 230 -4.49 17.55 16.03
CA CYS A 230 -5.21 18.67 15.43
C CYS A 230 -4.51 20.03 15.48
N ASN A 231 -3.36 20.15 16.15
CA ASN A 231 -2.87 21.47 16.55
C ASN A 231 -2.56 22.42 15.39
N ASP A 232 -2.14 21.90 14.22
CA ASP A 232 -1.75 22.75 13.08
C ASP A 232 -2.34 22.32 11.71
N ASP A 233 -3.00 21.15 11.61
CA ASP A 233 -3.32 20.49 10.32
C ASP A 233 -4.81 20.12 10.14
N GLN A 234 -5.22 19.72 8.92
CA GLN A 234 -6.51 19.07 8.61
C GLN A 234 -6.55 17.62 9.17
N GLY A 235 -6.27 17.48 10.46
CA GLY A 235 -6.14 16.19 11.11
C GLY A 235 -7.46 15.44 11.33
N VAL A 236 -7.35 14.20 11.80
CA VAL A 236 -8.50 13.28 11.94
C VAL A 236 -9.39 13.64 13.12
N LEU A 237 -8.82 13.95 14.29
CA LEU A 237 -9.57 14.12 15.54
C LEU A 237 -9.41 15.53 16.11
N LEU A 238 -10.45 16.03 16.78
CA LEU A 238 -10.38 17.23 17.62
C LEU A 238 -10.34 16.83 19.10
N GLY A 239 -9.34 17.30 19.84
CA GLY A 239 -9.16 16.97 21.26
C GLY A 239 -10.07 17.79 22.18
N ARG A 240 -10.62 17.18 23.24
CA ARG A 240 -11.43 17.90 24.25
C ARG A 240 -11.43 17.24 25.64
N TRP A 241 -11.22 18.05 26.69
CA TRP A 241 -11.06 17.61 28.08
C TRP A 241 -11.93 18.40 29.10
N ASP A 242 -12.91 19.16 28.64
CA ASP A 242 -13.79 19.99 29.49
C ASP A 242 -15.08 19.28 29.94
N ASN A 243 -15.18 17.96 29.70
CA ASN A 243 -16.34 17.13 29.98
C ASN A 243 -17.65 17.58 29.27
N ASN A 244 -17.55 18.36 28.19
CA ASN A 244 -18.68 18.77 27.38
C ASN A 244 -18.52 18.25 25.94
N TYR A 245 -19.30 17.23 25.57
CA TYR A 245 -19.18 16.56 24.27
C TYR A 245 -20.48 16.59 23.46
N GLY A 246 -21.42 17.47 23.80
CA GLY A 246 -22.78 17.45 23.25
C GLY A 246 -22.88 17.70 21.74
N ASP A 247 -21.87 18.33 21.14
CA ASP A 247 -21.78 18.59 19.69
C ASP A 247 -20.95 17.54 18.93
N GLY A 248 -20.61 16.43 19.58
CA GLY A 248 -19.86 15.33 18.99
C GLY A 248 -20.08 14.01 19.74
N VAL A 249 -19.05 13.18 19.78
CA VAL A 249 -19.02 11.91 20.51
C VAL A 249 -18.06 12.03 21.68
N SER A 250 -18.48 11.49 22.84
CA SER A 250 -17.62 11.42 24.01
C SER A 250 -16.40 10.52 23.74
N PRO A 251 -15.18 10.95 24.09
CA PRO A 251 -13.96 10.14 23.94
C PRO A 251 -14.05 8.74 24.59
N MET A 252 -14.85 8.60 25.65
CA MET A 252 -15.07 7.34 26.37
C MET A 252 -16.04 6.38 25.67
N SER A 253 -16.73 6.81 24.61
CA SER A 253 -17.70 5.99 23.87
C SER A 253 -17.08 5.21 22.73
N TRP A 254 -15.88 5.60 22.28
CA TRP A 254 -15.19 4.89 21.22
C TRP A 254 -14.68 3.53 21.71
N ILE A 255 -14.87 2.52 20.87
CA ILE A 255 -14.37 1.15 21.08
C ILE A 255 -13.43 0.70 19.95
N GLY A 256 -13.04 1.61 19.07
CA GLY A 256 -12.24 1.30 17.89
C GLY A 256 -12.03 2.48 16.95
N SER A 257 -11.10 2.29 16.01
CA SER A 257 -10.64 3.34 15.08
C SER A 257 -11.47 3.43 13.80
N VAL A 258 -12.16 2.36 13.42
CA VAL A 258 -12.85 2.20 12.12
C VAL A 258 -13.92 3.28 11.91
N ASP A 259 -14.81 3.48 12.88
CA ASP A 259 -15.90 4.45 12.76
C ASP A 259 -15.37 5.90 12.71
N ILE A 260 -14.29 6.18 13.45
CA ILE A 260 -13.64 7.49 13.44
C ILE A 260 -13.11 7.81 12.03
N LEU A 261 -12.34 6.88 11.44
CA LEU A 261 -11.76 7.06 10.11
C LEU A 261 -12.83 7.19 9.02
N ARG A 262 -13.90 6.37 9.09
CA ARG A 262 -15.02 6.45 8.15
C ARG A 262 -15.76 7.78 8.27
N ARG A 263 -16.05 8.26 9.49
CA ARG A 263 -16.65 9.60 9.70
C ARG A 263 -15.78 10.70 9.14
N TRP A 264 -14.47 10.66 9.41
CA TRP A 264 -13.52 11.64 8.89
C TRP A 264 -13.60 11.72 7.36
N LYS A 265 -13.52 10.59 6.66
CA LYS A 265 -13.65 10.54 5.19
C LYS A 265 -15.01 11.06 4.72
N ASN A 266 -16.11 10.59 5.32
CA ASN A 266 -17.47 10.91 4.88
C ASN A 266 -17.84 12.39 5.07
N HIS A 267 -17.18 13.07 6.01
CA HIS A 267 -17.36 14.50 6.23
C HIS A 267 -16.31 15.36 5.51
N GLY A 268 -15.72 14.85 4.43
CA GLY A 268 -14.79 15.61 3.61
C GLY A 268 -13.46 15.89 4.31
N CYS A 269 -12.93 14.90 5.02
CA CYS A 269 -11.69 14.99 5.81
C CYS A 269 -11.76 16.05 6.92
N GLN A 270 -12.96 16.34 7.43
CA GLN A 270 -13.16 17.23 8.57
C GLN A 270 -12.95 16.48 9.89
N ARG A 271 -12.40 17.22 10.87
CA ARG A 271 -12.07 16.71 12.20
C ARG A 271 -13.27 16.07 12.88
N VAL A 272 -13.08 14.85 13.38
CA VAL A 272 -14.06 14.12 14.18
C VAL A 272 -14.01 14.59 15.62
N LYS A 273 -15.17 14.95 16.15
CA LYS A 273 -15.37 15.37 17.54
C LYS A 273 -15.83 14.17 18.37
N TYR A 274 -15.17 13.75 19.45
CA TYR A 274 -13.91 14.23 20.02
C TYR A 274 -12.96 13.08 20.35
N GLY A 275 -11.68 13.42 20.48
CA GLY A 275 -10.63 12.54 20.98
C GLY A 275 -10.07 12.97 22.33
N GLN A 276 -9.48 12.01 23.04
CA GLN A 276 -8.51 12.22 24.11
C GLN A 276 -7.26 11.40 23.80
N CYS A 277 -6.24 11.45 24.66
CA CYS A 277 -4.92 10.90 24.39
C CYS A 277 -4.90 9.45 23.88
N TRP A 278 -5.82 8.59 24.31
CA TRP A 278 -5.89 7.19 23.85
C TRP A 278 -6.71 6.97 22.57
N VAL A 279 -7.45 7.99 22.13
CA VAL A 279 -8.26 7.96 20.90
C VAL A 279 -7.41 8.45 19.72
N PHE A 280 -6.44 9.34 19.97
CA PHE A 280 -5.38 9.68 19.02
C PHE A 280 -4.42 8.51 18.85
#